data_AF-K6ZL70-F1
#
_entry.id   AF-K6ZL70-F1
#
_cell.length_a   1.000
_cell.length_b   1.000
_cell.length_c   1.000
_cell.angle_alpha   90.00
_cell.angle_beta   90.00
_cell.angle_gamma   90.00
#
_symmetry.space_group_name_H-M   'P 1'
#
loop_
_entity.id
_entity.type
_entity.pdbx_description
1 polymer ?
#
loop_
_entity_poly.entity_id
_entity_poly.type
_entity_poly.pdbx_seq_one_letter_code
_entity_poly.pdbx_strand_id
1 'polypeptide(L)' 'MLDTKRNPDKSCFSVNNLIQQHMIDVTQRIAELKQLKLTLSEMVLACSDNRKVKECGVLQILEE' A
#
# COMPACT_ATOMS: atom_id res chain seq x y z
N MET A 1 27.02 0.56 -4.06
CA MET A 1 26.65 1.27 -2.81
C MET A 1 27.71 1.18 -1.70
N LEU A 2 28.92 0.65 -1.94
CA LEU A 2 29.98 0.57 -0.92
C LEU A 2 31.07 1.66 -1.05
N ASP A 3 31.10 2.41 -2.16
CA ASP A 3 32.17 3.38 -2.44
C ASP A 3 32.00 4.73 -1.74
N THR A 4 30.76 5.15 -1.47
CA THR A 4 30.48 6.43 -0.79
C THR A 4 30.86 6.41 0.69
N LYS A 5 30.78 5.26 1.37
CA LYS A 5 31.25 5.13 2.77
C LYS A 5 32.78 5.17 2.91
N ARG A 6 33.52 4.91 1.82
CA ARG A 6 34.99 4.83 1.84
C ARG A 6 35.67 6.13 1.42
N ASN A 7 34.90 7.16 1.04
CA ASN A 7 35.46 8.40 0.52
C ASN A 7 34.59 9.60 0.95
N PRO A 8 34.86 10.20 2.12
CA PRO A 8 34.00 11.22 2.74
C PRO A 8 33.87 12.51 1.94
N ASP A 9 34.80 12.77 1.01
CA ASP A 9 34.78 13.95 0.14
C ASP A 9 33.88 13.77 -1.11
N LYS A 10 33.29 12.59 -1.31
CA LYS A 10 32.35 12.35 -2.42
C LYS A 10 30.93 12.79 -2.06
N SER A 11 30.27 13.44 -3.01
CA SER A 11 28.87 13.85 -2.88
C SER A 11 27.94 12.66 -2.58
N CYS A 12 27.06 12.83 -1.58
CA CYS A 12 26.02 11.88 -1.22
C CYS A 12 24.77 11.95 -2.14
N PHE A 13 24.80 12.79 -3.19
CA PHE A 13 23.66 13.05 -4.07
C PHE A 13 23.00 11.79 -4.64
N SER A 14 23.77 10.81 -5.09
CA SER A 14 23.21 9.56 -5.64
C SER A 14 22.52 8.70 -4.58
N VAL A 15 23.03 8.71 -3.33
CA VAL A 15 22.40 8.03 -2.20
C VAL A 15 21.11 8.74 -1.82
N ASN A 16 21.13 10.08 -1.77
CA ASN A 16 19.94 10.87 -1.49
C ASN A 16 18.85 10.63 -2.53
N ASN A 17 19.19 10.60 -3.81
CA ASN A 17 18.23 10.32 -4.87
C ASN A 17 17.61 8.92 -4.74
N LEU A 18 18.42 7.91 -4.41
CA LEU A 18 17.90 6.56 -4.18
C LEU A 18 16.90 6.52 -3.00
N ILE A 19 17.23 7.19 -1.89
CA ILE A 19 16.32 7.28 -0.75
C ILE A 19 15.04 8.01 -1.12
N GLN A 20 15.12 9.11 -1.88
CA GLN A 20 13.93 9.82 -2.36
C GLN A 20 13.05 8.93 -3.24
N GLN A 21 13.63 8.13 -4.13
CA GLN A 21 12.85 7.16 -4.93
C GLN A 21 12.17 6.13 -4.04
N HIS A 22 12.87 5.54 -3.07
CA HIS A 22 12.23 4.61 -2.13
C HIS A 22 11.14 5.25 -1.28
N MET A 23 11.26 6.53 -0.92
CA MET A 23 10.19 7.25 -0.22
C MET A 23 8.94 7.38 -1.10
N ILE A 24 9.11 7.64 -2.40
CA ILE A 24 8.00 7.67 -3.38
C ILE A 24 7.35 6.29 -3.46
N ASP A 25 8.14 5.24 -3.64
CA ASP A 25 7.64 3.86 -3.74
C ASP A 25 6.82 3.44 -2.51
N VAL A 26 7.34 3.73 -1.31
CA VAL A 26 6.66 3.43 -0.04
C VAL A 26 5.37 4.23 0.09
N THR A 27 5.38 5.51 -0.30
CA THR A 27 4.19 6.37 -0.26
C THR A 27 3.08 5.83 -1.16
N GLN A 28 3.44 5.39 -2.37
CA GLN A 28 2.51 4.76 -3.31
C GLN A 28 1.90 3.48 -2.72
N ARG A 29 2.72 2.61 -2.14
CA ARG A 29 2.25 1.37 -1.50
C ARG A 29 1.28 1.63 -0.34
N ILE A 30 1.53 2.68 0.45
CA ILE A 30 0.64 3.09 1.53
C ILE A 30 -0.72 3.56 0.98
N ALA A 31 -0.74 4.29 -0.13
CA ALA A 31 -1.98 4.74 -0.77
C ALA A 31 -2.82 3.54 -1.24
N GLU A 32 -2.20 2.56 -1.89
CA GLU A 32 -2.85 1.32 -2.33
C GLU A 32 -3.43 0.53 -1.16
N LEU A 33 -2.66 0.37 -0.07
CA LEU A 33 -3.13 -0.33 1.13
C LEU A 33 -4.28 0.39 1.84
N LYS A 34 -4.28 1.74 1.83
CA LYS A 34 -5.41 2.52 2.34
C LYS A 34 -6.67 2.29 1.51
N GLN A 35 -6.55 2.27 0.18
CA GLN A 35 -7.67 1.99 -0.70
C GLN A 35 -8.23 0.57 -0.46
N LEU A 36 -7.35 -0.42 -0.39
CA LEU A 36 -7.74 -1.80 -0.08
C LEU A 36 -8.48 -1.90 1.26
N LYS A 37 -7.99 -1.20 2.29
CA LYS A 37 -8.66 -1.16 3.61
C LYS A 37 -10.06 -0.57 3.51
N LEU A 38 -10.27 0.47 2.71
CA LEU A 38 -11.60 1.07 2.51
C LEU A 38 -12.55 0.05 1.89
N THR A 39 -12.15 -0.60 0.80
CA THR A 39 -12.94 -1.64 0.15
C THR A 39 -13.28 -2.79 1.10
N LEU A 40 -12.30 -3.27 1.89
CA LEU A 40 -12.55 -4.31 2.90
C LEU A 40 -13.52 -3.85 3.99
N SER A 41 -13.47 -2.57 4.36
CA SER A 41 -14.38 -2.00 5.38
C SER A 41 -15.81 -1.90 4.84
N GLU A 42 -15.97 -1.51 3.57
CA GLU A 42 -17.26 -1.51 2.87
C GLU A 42 -17.86 -2.90 2.77
N MET A 43 -17.03 -3.91 2.46
CA MET A 43 -17.44 -5.31 2.45
C MET A 43 -18.00 -5.75 3.83
N VAL A 44 -17.27 -5.47 4.92
CA VAL A 44 -17.75 -5.81 6.27
C VAL A 44 -19.10 -5.13 6.57
N LEU A 45 -19.26 -3.84 6.21
CA LEU A 45 -20.52 -3.12 6.42
C LEU A 45 -21.67 -3.64 5.55
N ALA A 46 -21.38 -4.14 4.35
CA ALA A 46 -22.37 -4.72 3.45
C ALA A 46 -22.98 -6.02 4.01
N CYS A 47 -22.37 -6.66 5.01
CA CYS A 47 -22.90 -7.85 5.66
C CYS A 47 -23.17 -7.59 7.16
N SER A 48 -24.36 -7.10 7.49
CA SER A 48 -24.84 -7.11 8.88
C SER A 48 -25.08 -8.55 9.36
N ASP A 49 -24.73 -8.82 10.62
CA ASP A 49 -24.80 -10.16 11.23
C ASP A 49 -26.13 -10.88 10.91
N ASN A 50 -26.00 -12.14 10.48
CA ASN A 50 -27.07 -13.13 10.29
C ASN A 50 -27.80 -13.18 8.92
N ARG A 51 -27.22 -12.67 7.82
CA ARG A 51 -27.75 -12.90 6.45
C ARG A 51 -27.28 -14.23 5.86
N LYS A 52 -28.15 -14.91 5.08
CA LYS A 52 -27.78 -16.13 4.34
C LYS A 52 -26.71 -15.79 3.30
N VAL A 53 -25.87 -16.76 2.91
CA VAL A 53 -24.80 -16.56 1.89
C VAL A 53 -25.33 -15.94 0.59
N LYS A 54 -26.55 -16.31 0.18
CA LYS A 54 -27.27 -15.73 -0.98
C LYS A 54 -27.63 -14.23 -0.86
N GLU A 55 -27.49 -13.64 0.32
CA GLU A 55 -27.79 -12.25 0.68
C GLU A 55 -26.51 -11.53 1.18
N CYS A 56 -25.33 -12.13 0.96
CA CYS A 56 -24.05 -11.58 1.36
C CYS A 56 -23.63 -10.47 0.38
N GLY A 57 -23.72 -9.21 0.82
CA GLY A 57 -23.27 -8.07 0.01
C GLY A 57 -21.77 -8.10 -0.34
N VAL A 58 -20.95 -8.85 0.41
CA VAL A 58 -19.53 -9.06 0.08
C VAL A 58 -19.35 -9.91 -1.17
N LEU A 59 -20.11 -11.00 -1.30
CA LEU A 59 -20.02 -11.88 -2.48
C LEU A 59 -20.51 -11.18 -3.73
N GLN A 60 -21.51 -10.31 -3.61
CA GLN A 60 -21.99 -9.50 -4.74
C GLN A 60 -20.93 -8.51 -5.26
N ILE A 61 -20.05 -7.98 -4.38
CA ILE A 61 -18.97 -7.06 -4.78
C ILE A 61 -17.76 -7.81 -5.38
N LEU A 62 -17.54 -9.08 -4.99
CA LEU A 62 -16.40 -9.88 -5.47
C LEU A 62 -16.66 -10.60 -6.80
N GLU A 63 -17.91 -10.71 -7.24
CA GLU A 63 -18.31 -11.34 -8.51
C GLU A 63 -18.35 -10.36 -9.70
N GLU A 64 -18.13 -9.05 -9.46
CA GLU A 64 -17.93 -8.01 -10.49
C GLU A 64 -16.44 -7.77 -10.79
#